data_AF-A0A0D6L3D3-F1
#
_entry.id   AF-A0A0D6L3D3-F1
#
_cell.length_a   1.000
_cell.length_b   1.000
_cell.length_c   1.000
_cell.angle_alpha   90.00
_cell.angle_beta   90.00
_cell.angle_gamma   90.00
#
_symmetry.space_group_name_H-M   'P 1'
#
loop_
_entity.id
_entity.type
_entity.pdbx_description
1 polymer ?
#
loop_
_entity_poly.entity_id
_entity_poly.type
_entity_poly.pdbx_seq_one_letter_code
_entity_poly.pdbx_strand_id
1 'polypeptide(L)' 'MFQCFESGDNPLENRLRSGRSTDCNDEALRDALREKPSATAGELSMTLGCGRTTIIRHLQALG' A
#
# COMPACT_ATOMS: atom_id res chain seq x y z
N MET A 1 -2.26 23.25 29.31
CA MET A 1 -2.35 24.21 28.20
C MET A 1 -2.50 23.41 26.92
N PHE A 2 -3.72 23.27 26.42
CA PHE A 2 -4.02 22.49 25.22
C PHE A 2 -3.93 23.43 24.03
N GLN A 3 -2.94 23.25 23.17
CA GLN A 3 -2.83 24.02 21.94
C GLN A 3 -3.90 23.52 20.97
N CYS A 4 -4.92 24.34 20.76
CA CYS A 4 -5.95 24.13 19.78
C CYS A 4 -5.31 24.13 18.38
N PHE A 5 -5.57 23.07 17.60
CA PHE A 5 -5.26 23.01 16.18
C PHE A 5 -6.07 24.10 15.47
N GLU A 6 -5.42 25.21 15.11
CA GLU A 6 -5.98 26.20 14.19
C GLU A 6 -5.99 25.61 12.77
N SER A 7 -7.21 25.40 12.29
CA SER A 7 -7.68 25.35 10.91
C SER A 7 -6.65 25.55 9.79
N GLY A 8 -6.38 24.46 9.07
CA GLY A 8 -5.92 24.50 7.70
C GLY A 8 -6.80 23.59 6.86
N ASP A 9 -7.78 24.19 6.17
CA ASP A 9 -8.58 23.58 5.12
C ASP A 9 -7.64 23.10 4.01
N ASN A 10 -7.11 21.89 4.14
CA ASN A 10 -6.48 21.19 3.04
C ASN A 10 -7.49 20.13 2.60
N PRO A 11 -7.86 20.07 1.30
CA PRO A 11 -8.57 18.91 0.80
C PRO A 11 -7.74 17.71 1.23
N LEU A 12 -8.39 16.81 1.96
CA LEU A 12 -7.80 15.57 2.43
C LEU A 12 -7.60 14.68 1.19
N GLU A 13 -6.71 15.11 0.28
CA GLU A 13 -6.02 14.17 -0.59
C GLU A 13 -5.50 13.12 0.37
N ASN A 14 -5.98 11.90 0.13
CA ASN A 14 -5.61 10.69 0.82
C ASN A 14 -4.10 10.46 0.63
N ARG A 15 -3.29 11.31 1.24
CA ARG A 15 -1.88 11.11 1.46
C ARG A 15 -1.87 9.96 2.43
N LEU A 16 -1.71 8.76 1.88
CA LEU A 16 -1.57 7.51 2.61
C LEU A 16 -0.80 7.84 3.88
N ARG A 17 -1.47 7.70 5.03
CA ARG A 17 -0.87 7.98 6.32
C ARG A 17 0.39 7.12 6.39
N SER A 18 1.54 7.80 6.39
CA SER A 18 2.85 7.21 6.60
C SER A 18 2.87 6.60 7.99
N GLY A 19 2.40 5.36 8.08
CA GLY A 19 2.22 4.60 9.30
C GLY A 19 2.76 3.22 9.03
N ARG A 20 4.10 3.15 8.96
CA ARG A 20 4.92 1.96 8.66
C ARG A 20 5.00 1.69 7.15
N SER A 21 6.10 2.15 6.54
CA SER A 21 6.58 1.66 5.26
C SER A 21 6.74 0.15 5.38
N THR A 22 5.69 -0.59 5.02
CA THR A 22 5.82 -2.01 4.80
C THR A 22 6.48 -2.06 3.44
N ASP A 23 7.70 -2.57 3.38
CA ASP A 23 8.65 -2.51 2.26
C ASP A 23 8.10 -2.98 0.89
N CYS A 24 6.85 -3.43 0.84
CA CYS A 24 6.18 -3.74 -0.40
C CYS A 24 5.67 -2.48 -1.08
N ASN A 25 6.34 -2.12 -2.17
CA ASN A 25 5.93 -1.03 -3.03
C ASN A 25 4.59 -1.39 -3.72
N ASP A 26 3.51 -0.72 -3.31
CA ASP A 26 2.18 -0.87 -3.93
C ASP A 26 2.20 -0.64 -5.44
N GLU A 27 3.09 0.23 -5.93
CA GLU A 27 3.26 0.47 -7.36
C GLU A 27 3.81 -0.77 -8.08
N ALA A 28 4.82 -1.43 -7.50
CA ALA A 28 5.38 -2.66 -8.06
C ALA A 28 4.36 -3.82 -8.02
N LEU A 29 3.52 -3.88 -6.98
CA LEU A 29 2.42 -4.84 -6.91
C LEU A 29 1.38 -4.59 -8.02
N ARG A 30 1.03 -3.33 -8.28
CA ARG A 30 0.12 -2.96 -9.36
C ARG A 30 0.70 -3.26 -10.74
N ASP A 31 1.99 -3.01 -10.95
CA ASP A 31 2.66 -3.31 -12.20
C ASP A 31 2.68 -4.82 -12.47
N ALA A 32 3.03 -5.62 -11.47
CA ALA A 32 3.00 -7.08 -11.56
C ALA A 32 1.58 -7.62 -11.84
N LEU A 33 0.54 -7.03 -11.24
CA LEU A 33 -0.86 -7.37 -11.54
C LEU A 33 -1.28 -6.91 -12.94
N ARG A 34 -0.71 -5.84 -13.48
CA ARG A 34 -0.96 -5.38 -14.85
C ARG A 34 -0.34 -6.32 -15.88
N GLU A 35 0.87 -6.81 -15.61
CA GLU A 35 1.53 -7.81 -16.45
C GLU A 35 0.84 -9.18 -16.37
N LYS A 36 0.46 -9.60 -15.15
CA LYS A 36 -0.19 -10.88 -14.87
C LYS A 36 -1.31 -10.72 -13.84
N PRO A 37 -2.55 -10.42 -14.28
CA PRO A 37 -3.68 -10.22 -13.37
C PRO A 37 -4.10 -11.50 -12.64
N SER A 38 -3.72 -12.67 -13.15
CA SER A 38 -3.95 -13.97 -12.50
C SER A 38 -2.80 -14.45 -11.61
N ALA A 39 -1.79 -13.60 -11.37
CA ALA A 39 -0.67 -13.97 -10.51
C ALA A 39 -1.14 -14.25 -9.07
N THR A 40 -0.66 -15.34 -8.51
CA THR A 40 -0.97 -15.68 -7.12
C THR A 40 -0.13 -14.84 -6.15
N ALA A 41 -0.63 -14.66 -4.93
CA ALA A 41 0.14 -13.95 -3.88
C ALA A 41 1.51 -14.59 -3.58
N GLY A 42 1.70 -15.88 -3.91
CA GLY A 42 2.99 -16.57 -3.81
C GLY A 42 3.97 -16.15 -4.91
N GLU A 43 3.50 -16.07 -6.15
CA GLU A 43 4.32 -15.56 -7.28
C GLU A 43 4.71 -14.10 -7.06
N LEU A 44 3.75 -13.26 -6.65
CA LEU A 44 4.00 -11.85 -6.33
C LEU A 44 4.99 -11.71 -5.16
N SER A 45 4.93 -12.60 -4.17
CA SER A 45 5.89 -12.64 -3.06
C SER A 45 7.31 -12.96 -3.53
N MET A 46 7.47 -13.89 -4.48
CA MET A 46 8.77 -14.20 -5.08
C MET A 46 9.29 -13.08 -5.97
N THR A 47 8.42 -12.47 -6.78
CA THR A 47 8.79 -11.37 -7.69
C THR A 47 9.17 -10.09 -6.94
N LEU A 48 8.42 -9.75 -5.90
CA LEU A 48 8.62 -8.51 -5.14
C LEU A 48 9.51 -8.68 -3.92
N GLY A 49 9.89 -9.92 -3.56
CA GLY A 49 10.65 -10.22 -2.35
C GLY A 49 9.89 -9.96 -1.04
N CYS A 50 8.63 -9.54 -1.11
CA CYS A 50 7.81 -9.29 0.06
C CYS A 50 7.25 -10.59 0.64
N GLY A 51 7.03 -10.63 1.95
CA GLY A 51 6.31 -11.74 2.58
C GLY A 51 4.90 -11.91 2.01
N ARG A 52 4.45 -13.16 1.86
CA ARG A 52 3.11 -13.48 1.34
C ARG A 52 1.97 -12.79 2.11
N THR A 53 2.09 -12.65 3.43
CA THR A 53 1.10 -11.96 4.26
C THR A 53 1.03 -10.46 3.97
N THR A 54 2.17 -9.85 3.66
CA THR A 54 2.25 -8.46 3.19
C THR A 54 1.51 -8.33 1.86
N ILE A 55 1.85 -9.14 0.86
CA ILE A 55 1.17 -9.14 -0.44
C ILE A 55 -0.35 -9.27 -0.28
N ILE A 56 -0.83 -10.21 0.53
CA ILE A 56 -2.26 -10.40 0.76
C ILE A 56 -2.92 -9.15 1.37
N ARG A 57 -2.28 -8.51 2.36
CA ARG A 57 -2.80 -7.25 2.93
C ARG A 57 -2.89 -6.15 1.89
N HIS A 58 -1.86 -5.98 1.07
CA HIS A 58 -1.84 -4.97 0.02
C HIS A 58 -2.90 -5.27 -1.06
N LEU A 59 -3.06 -6.53 -1.48
CA LEU A 59 -4.13 -6.95 -2.39
C LEU A 59 -5.53 -6.64 -1.82
N GLN A 60 -5.76 -6.92 -0.53
CA GLN A 60 -7.03 -6.59 0.13
C GLN A 60 -7.28 -5.07 0.23
N ALA A 61 -6.21 -4.27 0.34
CA ALA A 61 -6.31 -2.81 0.34
C ALA A 61 -6.57 -2.22 -1.05
N LEU A 62 -6.25 -2.95 -2.12
CA LEU A 62 -6.47 -2.52 -3.50
C LEU A 62 -7.91 -2.69 -3.97
N GLY A 63 -8.68 -3.61 -3.37
CA GLY A 63 -10.11 -3.80 -3.63
C GLY A 63 -10.40 -4.41 -4.99
#